data_AF-A0A0C2IAW0-F1
#
_entry.id   AF-A0A0C2IAW0-F1
#
_cell.length_a   1.000
_cell.length_b   1.000
_cell.length_c   1.000
_cell.angle_alpha   90.00
_cell.angle_beta   90.00
_cell.angle_gamma   90.00
#
_symmetry.space_group_name_H-M   'P 1'
#
loop_
_entity.id
_entity.type
_entity.pdbx_description
1 polymer ?
#
loop_
_entity_poly.entity_id
_entity_poly.type
_entity_poly.pdbx_seq_one_letter_code
_entity_poly.pdbx_strand_id
1 'polypeptide(L)'
;MTPDAGNIFAEAARVAEFELEDLLAASTDYLESAQCYRRALSKQAYESYKKAIEKMEKRAINISVMCGYLYEKDLADFVKSDEFYDKAYKLMVKYNLQHSCAYTNEYMQAVIRDVSEELNKNPKSKPVGDFNQYRNKIEWLKEYHEKFKEKLTHTIAYVETLAEERNNTATKTDPISQPVTA
;
A
#
# COMPACT_ATOMS: atom_id res chain seq x y z
N MET A 1 -7.87 7.78 -24.53
CA MET A 1 -8.36 8.95 -23.78
C MET A 1 -7.25 9.98 -23.73
N THR A 2 -7.57 11.24 -24.01
CA THR A 2 -6.61 12.36 -24.17
C THR A 2 -6.63 13.27 -22.94
N PRO A 3 -5.61 14.12 -22.73
CA PRO A 3 -5.65 15.19 -21.73
C PRO A 3 -6.90 16.08 -21.81
N ASP A 4 -7.41 16.31 -23.02
CA ASP A 4 -8.61 17.12 -23.25
C ASP A 4 -9.86 16.52 -22.60
N ALA A 5 -10.02 15.19 -22.68
CA ALA A 5 -11.07 14.49 -21.96
C ALA A 5 -10.90 14.65 -20.43
N GLY A 6 -9.65 14.61 -19.95
CA GLY A 6 -9.33 14.85 -18.54
C GLY A 6 -9.77 16.24 -18.06
N ASN A 7 -9.58 17.27 -18.89
CA ASN A 7 -10.02 18.64 -18.61
C ASN A 7 -11.55 18.76 -18.59
N ILE A 8 -12.24 18.12 -19.53
CA ILE A 8 -13.71 18.12 -19.58
C ILE A 8 -14.28 17.52 -18.29
N PHE A 9 -13.78 16.36 -17.86
CA PHE A 9 -14.21 15.75 -16.60
C PHE A 9 -13.82 16.58 -15.38
N ALA A 10 -12.64 17.23 -15.37
CA ALA A 10 -12.23 18.09 -14.27
C ALA A 10 -13.18 19.30 -14.11
N GLU A 11 -13.63 19.87 -15.21
CA GLU A 11 -14.58 20.99 -15.19
C GLU A 11 -15.98 20.53 -14.80
N ALA A 12 -16.45 19.39 -15.33
CA ALA A 12 -17.71 18.77 -14.91
C ALA A 12 -17.72 18.52 -13.38
N ALA A 13 -16.61 18.00 -12.85
CA ALA A 13 -16.44 17.77 -11.42
C ALA A 13 -16.51 19.07 -10.60
N ARG A 14 -15.91 20.17 -11.13
CA ARG A 14 -15.95 21.49 -10.49
C ARG A 14 -17.38 22.04 -10.45
N VAL A 15 -18.12 21.93 -11.54
CA VAL A 15 -19.54 22.34 -11.60
C VAL A 15 -20.37 21.52 -10.62
N ALA A 16 -20.20 20.20 -10.62
CA ALA A 16 -20.89 19.31 -9.69
C ALA A 16 -20.60 19.67 -8.23
N GLU A 17 -19.34 19.98 -7.88
CA GLU A 17 -18.94 20.32 -6.52
C GLU A 17 -19.50 21.67 -6.04
N PHE A 18 -19.32 22.73 -6.82
CA PHE A 18 -19.55 24.10 -6.34
C PHE A 18 -20.88 24.71 -6.78
N GLU A 19 -21.45 24.23 -7.89
CA GLU A 19 -22.67 24.81 -8.44
C GLU A 19 -23.88 23.92 -8.16
N LEU A 20 -23.69 22.60 -8.13
CA LEU A 20 -24.77 21.63 -7.89
C LEU A 20 -24.73 20.99 -6.49
N GLU A 21 -23.62 21.17 -5.76
CA GLU A 21 -23.37 20.54 -4.46
C GLU A 21 -23.49 19.00 -4.46
N ASP A 22 -23.33 18.36 -5.63
CA ASP A 22 -23.37 16.91 -5.80
C ASP A 22 -21.96 16.33 -5.63
N LEU A 23 -21.61 16.02 -4.39
CA LEU A 23 -20.30 15.46 -4.02
C LEU A 23 -20.05 14.09 -4.65
N LEU A 24 -21.11 13.30 -4.91
CA LEU A 24 -20.99 11.98 -5.52
C LEU A 24 -20.63 12.09 -7.01
N ALA A 25 -21.33 12.96 -7.73
CA ALA A 25 -21.02 13.27 -9.12
C ALA A 25 -19.62 13.89 -9.23
N ALA A 26 -19.31 14.89 -8.40
CA ALA A 26 -18.00 15.53 -8.37
C ALA A 26 -16.87 14.51 -8.16
N SER A 27 -17.03 13.59 -7.20
CA SER A 27 -16.05 12.52 -7.00
C SER A 27 -15.87 11.64 -8.22
N THR A 28 -16.97 11.27 -8.88
CA THR A 28 -16.96 10.36 -10.03
C THR A 28 -16.24 11.02 -11.21
N ASP A 29 -16.56 12.28 -11.48
CA ASP A 29 -15.94 13.05 -12.56
C ASP A 29 -14.45 13.34 -12.27
N TYR A 30 -14.08 13.64 -11.01
CA TYR A 30 -12.66 13.75 -10.65
C TYR A 30 -11.91 12.43 -10.84
N LEU A 31 -12.55 11.28 -10.58
CA LEU A 31 -11.93 9.98 -10.80
C LEU A 31 -11.72 9.69 -12.29
N GLU A 32 -12.70 9.98 -13.14
CA GLU A 32 -12.59 9.85 -14.61
C GLU A 32 -11.54 10.80 -15.18
N SER A 33 -11.50 12.04 -14.69
CA SER A 33 -10.45 13.02 -15.00
C SER A 33 -9.06 12.48 -14.67
N ALA A 34 -8.88 11.93 -13.47
CA ALA A 34 -7.62 11.35 -13.02
C ALA A 34 -7.17 10.19 -13.91
N GLN A 35 -8.10 9.31 -14.31
CA GLN A 35 -7.80 8.20 -15.22
C GLN A 35 -7.38 8.69 -16.61
N CYS A 36 -8.03 9.73 -17.14
CA CYS A 36 -7.64 10.35 -18.41
C CYS A 36 -6.22 10.92 -18.32
N TYR A 37 -5.93 11.71 -17.29
CA TYR A 37 -4.60 12.27 -17.06
C TYR A 37 -3.53 11.22 -16.86
N ARG A 38 -3.83 10.14 -16.11
CA ARG A 38 -2.89 9.04 -15.89
C ARG A 38 -2.52 8.35 -17.19
N ARG A 39 -3.50 8.03 -18.03
CA ARG A 39 -3.27 7.44 -19.36
C ARG A 39 -2.44 8.34 -20.27
N ALA A 40 -2.51 9.65 -20.06
CA ALA A 40 -1.70 10.65 -20.75
C ALA A 40 -0.39 11.00 -20.02
N LEU A 41 -0.03 10.30 -18.94
CA LEU A 41 1.15 10.56 -18.09
C LEU A 41 1.23 12.01 -17.56
N SER A 42 0.07 12.67 -17.39
CA SER A 42 -0.02 14.02 -16.84
C SER A 42 0.08 14.00 -15.33
N LYS A 43 0.85 14.95 -14.78
CA LYS A 43 0.98 15.19 -13.34
C LYS A 43 -0.36 15.55 -12.67
N GLN A 44 -1.34 16.03 -13.44
CA GLN A 44 -2.67 16.37 -12.95
C GLN A 44 -3.44 15.15 -12.42
N ALA A 45 -3.07 13.93 -12.84
CA ALA A 45 -3.71 12.70 -12.36
C ALA A 45 -3.71 12.60 -10.84
N TYR A 46 -2.59 12.95 -10.20
CA TYR A 46 -2.43 12.89 -8.75
C TYR A 46 -3.43 13.78 -8.02
N GLU A 47 -3.53 15.05 -8.42
CA GLU A 47 -4.45 15.99 -7.78
C GLU A 47 -5.91 15.63 -8.05
N SER A 48 -6.26 15.15 -9.24
CA SER A 48 -7.62 14.67 -9.53
C SER A 48 -7.99 13.47 -8.67
N TYR A 49 -7.08 12.51 -8.44
CA TYR A 49 -7.33 11.39 -7.53
C TYR A 49 -7.55 11.86 -6.08
N LYS A 50 -6.75 12.81 -5.59
CA LYS A 50 -6.95 13.37 -4.25
C LYS A 50 -8.32 14.03 -4.09
N LYS A 51 -8.71 14.85 -5.07
CA LYS A 51 -10.03 15.48 -5.06
C LYS A 51 -11.16 14.44 -5.04
N ALA A 52 -11.07 13.39 -5.85
CA ALA A 52 -12.06 12.31 -5.83
C ALA A 52 -12.20 11.66 -4.44
N ILE A 53 -11.07 11.36 -3.78
CA ILE A 53 -11.05 10.75 -2.44
C ILE A 53 -11.66 11.68 -1.38
N GLU A 54 -11.41 12.99 -1.45
CA GLU A 54 -11.91 13.96 -0.47
C GLU A 54 -13.44 14.12 -0.48
N LYS A 55 -14.09 13.85 -1.61
CA LYS A 55 -15.55 13.98 -1.75
C LYS A 55 -16.32 12.70 -1.38
N MET A 56 -15.62 11.58 -1.17
CA MET A 56 -16.26 10.33 -0.78
C MET A 56 -16.07 10.02 0.71
N GLU A 57 -17.07 9.37 1.31
CA GLU A 57 -16.95 8.81 2.65
C GLU A 57 -16.30 7.41 2.61
N LYS A 58 -17.06 6.34 2.85
CA LYS A 58 -16.53 4.97 2.96
C LYS A 58 -15.90 4.45 1.66
N ARG A 59 -16.37 4.90 0.51
CA ARG A 59 -15.79 4.54 -0.80
C ARG A 59 -14.39 5.14 -1.02
N ALA A 60 -14.04 6.20 -0.29
CA ALA A 60 -12.71 6.83 -0.38
C ALA A 60 -11.59 5.87 -0.01
N ILE A 61 -11.84 4.90 0.89
CA ILE A 61 -10.84 3.89 1.28
C ILE A 61 -10.43 3.06 0.06
N ASN A 62 -11.41 2.48 -0.64
CA ASN A 62 -11.16 1.63 -1.81
C ASN A 62 -10.51 2.43 -2.95
N ILE A 63 -10.97 3.66 -3.18
CA ILE A 63 -10.37 4.53 -4.20
C ILE A 63 -8.91 4.81 -3.86
N SER A 64 -8.62 5.13 -2.59
CA SER A 64 -7.26 5.40 -2.13
C SER A 64 -6.34 4.17 -2.30
N VAL A 65 -6.79 2.97 -1.90
CA VAL A 65 -6.00 1.72 -2.12
C VAL A 65 -5.75 1.48 -3.62
N MET A 66 -6.76 1.66 -4.46
CA MET A 66 -6.63 1.50 -5.90
C MET A 66 -5.63 2.52 -6.49
N CYS A 67 -5.68 3.78 -6.06
CA CYS A 67 -4.72 4.80 -6.48
C CYS A 67 -3.29 4.41 -6.07
N GLY A 68 -3.09 3.95 -4.83
CA GLY A 68 -1.79 3.47 -4.35
C GLY A 68 -1.23 2.37 -5.26
N TYR A 69 -2.05 1.36 -5.55
CA TYR A 69 -1.68 0.25 -6.44
C TYR A 69 -1.31 0.73 -7.86
N LEU A 70 -2.07 1.66 -8.42
CA LEU A 70 -1.80 2.20 -9.76
C LEU A 70 -0.47 2.96 -9.81
N TYR A 71 -0.17 3.79 -8.81
CA TYR A 71 1.12 4.50 -8.75
C TYR A 71 2.31 3.56 -8.57
N GLU A 72 2.13 2.48 -7.79
CA GLU A 72 3.15 1.44 -7.63
C GLU A 72 3.40 0.67 -8.93
N LYS A 73 2.35 0.11 -9.53
CA LYS A 73 2.48 -0.82 -10.66
C LYS A 73 2.71 -0.13 -11.99
N ASP A 74 1.99 0.96 -12.27
CA ASP A 74 2.01 1.56 -13.60
C ASP A 74 3.10 2.64 -13.71
N LEU A 75 3.49 3.27 -12.59
CA LEU A 75 4.40 4.42 -12.57
C LEU A 75 5.67 4.20 -11.76
N ALA A 76 5.79 3.09 -11.01
CA ALA A 76 6.89 2.82 -10.08
C ALA A 76 7.17 3.99 -9.11
N ASP A 77 6.13 4.77 -8.79
CA ASP A 77 6.19 5.93 -7.90
C ASP A 77 5.75 5.50 -6.50
N PHE A 78 6.66 4.84 -5.81
CA PHE A 78 6.42 4.29 -4.46
C PHE A 78 6.08 5.38 -3.44
N VAL A 79 6.65 6.59 -3.59
CA VAL A 79 6.37 7.71 -2.68
C VAL A 79 4.89 8.09 -2.74
N LYS A 80 4.35 8.31 -3.94
CA LYS A 80 2.91 8.61 -4.08
C LYS A 80 2.03 7.42 -3.75
N SER A 81 2.49 6.20 -4.05
CA SER A 81 1.78 4.99 -3.69
C SER A 81 1.56 4.90 -2.18
N ASP A 82 2.61 5.10 -1.40
CA ASP A 82 2.58 5.09 0.07
C ASP A 82 1.65 6.17 0.62
N GLU A 83 1.65 7.38 0.06
CA GLU A 83 0.73 8.44 0.46
C GLU A 83 -0.74 8.03 0.33
N PHE A 84 -1.11 7.31 -0.73
CA PHE A 84 -2.47 6.82 -0.94
C PHE A 84 -2.80 5.64 -0.01
N TYR A 85 -1.86 4.74 0.27
CA TYR A 85 -2.08 3.67 1.24
C TYR A 85 -2.23 4.22 2.67
N ASP A 86 -1.40 5.19 3.06
CA ASP A 86 -1.51 5.91 4.33
C ASP A 86 -2.86 6.62 4.46
N LYS A 87 -3.33 7.25 3.37
CA LYS A 87 -4.64 7.89 3.34
C LYS A 87 -5.76 6.87 3.52
N ALA A 88 -5.69 5.69 2.88
CA ALA A 88 -6.64 4.62 3.08
C ALA A 88 -6.67 4.16 4.54
N TYR A 89 -5.51 3.94 5.14
CA TYR A 89 -5.38 3.55 6.55
C TYR A 89 -5.99 4.60 7.49
N LYS A 90 -5.66 5.89 7.29
CA LYS A 90 -6.23 7.00 8.07
C LYS A 90 -7.77 7.05 7.96
N LEU A 91 -8.32 6.81 6.78
CA LEU A 91 -9.77 6.75 6.57
C LEU A 91 -10.41 5.55 7.27
N MET A 92 -9.76 4.38 7.25
CA MET A 92 -10.24 3.19 7.99
C MET A 92 -10.30 3.45 9.49
N VAL A 93 -9.25 4.05 10.07
CA VAL A 93 -9.21 4.44 11.48
C VAL A 93 -10.32 5.45 11.79
N LYS A 94 -10.49 6.48 10.94
CA LYS A 94 -11.54 7.49 11.11
C LYS A 94 -12.95 6.89 11.18
N TYR A 95 -13.23 5.88 10.36
CA TYR A 95 -14.55 5.24 10.31
C TYR A 95 -14.68 4.01 11.21
N ASN A 96 -13.70 3.76 12.08
CA ASN A 96 -13.64 2.59 12.97
C ASN A 96 -13.85 1.27 12.22
N LEU A 97 -13.28 1.17 11.01
CA LEU A 97 -13.37 -0.04 10.19
C LEU A 97 -12.18 -0.93 10.50
N GLN A 98 -12.46 -2.13 11.01
CA GLN A 98 -11.43 -3.12 11.23
C GLN A 98 -10.89 -3.59 9.88
N HIS A 99 -9.57 -3.58 9.73
CA HIS A 99 -8.93 -4.18 8.57
C HIS A 99 -9.04 -5.71 8.67
N SER A 100 -9.88 -6.31 7.83
CA SER A 100 -9.86 -7.75 7.58
C SER A 100 -8.90 -8.03 6.43
N CYS A 101 -7.61 -8.21 6.71
CA CYS A 101 -6.71 -8.75 5.71
C CYS A 101 -7.08 -10.22 5.47
N ALA A 102 -7.22 -10.64 4.21
CA ALA A 102 -7.34 -12.06 3.89
C ALA A 102 -6.08 -12.84 4.31
N TYR A 103 -4.93 -12.16 4.34
CA TYR A 103 -3.67 -12.67 4.84
C TYR A 103 -3.48 -12.21 6.28
N THR A 104 -3.77 -13.10 7.21
CA THR A 104 -3.62 -12.79 8.63
C THR A 104 -2.15 -12.55 8.99
N ASN A 105 -1.89 -11.97 10.16
CA ASN A 105 -0.52 -11.79 10.65
C ASN A 105 0.21 -13.14 10.66
N GLU A 106 -0.46 -14.20 11.10
CA GLU A 106 0.06 -15.57 11.13
C GLU A 106 0.44 -16.06 9.74
N TYR A 107 -0.35 -15.75 8.72
CA TYR A 107 -0.03 -16.08 7.33
C TYR A 107 1.24 -15.33 6.86
N MET A 108 1.33 -14.03 7.13
CA MET A 108 2.50 -13.24 6.73
C MET A 108 3.77 -13.71 7.46
N GLN A 109 3.67 -14.04 8.74
CA GLN A 109 4.76 -14.62 9.53
C GLN A 109 5.19 -15.99 8.99
N ALA A 110 4.25 -16.83 8.56
CA ALA A 110 4.57 -18.10 7.91
C ALA A 110 5.34 -17.88 6.60
N VAL A 111 4.89 -16.95 5.73
CA VAL A 111 5.62 -16.61 4.49
C VAL A 111 7.02 -16.09 4.78
N ILE A 112 7.16 -15.21 5.76
CA ILE A 112 8.44 -14.68 6.24
C ILE A 112 9.39 -15.81 6.66
N ARG A 113 8.89 -16.75 7.47
CA ARG A 113 9.65 -17.91 7.93
C ARG A 113 10.07 -18.78 6.75
N ASP A 114 9.14 -19.13 5.86
CA ASP A 114 9.39 -20.00 4.71
C ASP A 114 10.44 -19.39 3.78
N VAL A 115 10.35 -18.09 3.48
CA VAL A 115 11.37 -17.37 2.70
C VAL A 115 12.72 -17.39 3.44
N SER A 116 12.73 -17.11 4.74
CA SER A 116 13.96 -17.12 5.54
C SER A 116 14.63 -18.50 5.56
N GLU A 117 13.86 -19.57 5.68
CA GLU A 117 14.34 -20.96 5.62
C GLU A 117 14.96 -21.28 4.25
N GLU A 118 14.28 -20.94 3.15
CA GLU A 118 14.82 -21.14 1.80
C GLU A 118 16.10 -20.33 1.56
N LEU A 119 16.16 -19.07 2.01
CA LEU A 119 17.38 -18.24 1.91
C LEU A 119 18.53 -18.77 2.76
N ASN A 120 18.24 -19.54 3.81
CA ASN A 120 19.22 -20.18 4.69
C ASN A 120 19.69 -21.56 4.18
N LYS A 121 19.01 -22.16 3.20
CA LYS A 121 19.48 -23.39 2.55
C LYS A 121 20.74 -23.09 1.75
N ASN A 122 21.84 -23.71 2.17
CA ASN A 122 23.16 -23.54 1.55
C ASN A 122 23.13 -24.13 0.12
N PRO A 123 23.55 -23.42 -0.94
CA PRO A 123 23.57 -23.93 -2.32
C PRO A 123 24.58 -25.07 -2.59
N LYS A 124 25.02 -25.80 -1.55
CA LYS A 124 26.10 -26.80 -1.60
C LYS A 124 25.71 -28.15 -2.23
N SER A 125 24.55 -28.30 -2.85
CA SER A 125 24.36 -29.40 -3.79
C SER A 125 25.20 -29.11 -5.05
N LYS A 126 26.38 -29.74 -5.14
CA LYS A 126 27.30 -29.62 -6.28
C LYS A 126 26.54 -29.77 -7.62
N PRO A 127 26.63 -28.81 -8.55
CA PRO A 127 26.32 -29.09 -9.94
C PRO A 127 27.48 -29.92 -10.52
N VAL A 128 27.16 -31.11 -11.03
CA VAL A 128 28.02 -31.84 -11.96
C VAL A 128 27.89 -31.13 -13.31
N GLY A 129 28.89 -30.33 -13.70
CA GLY A 129 28.93 -29.69 -15.03
C GLY A 129 29.76 -28.41 -15.07
N ASP A 130 30.53 -28.23 -16.15
CA ASP A 130 31.41 -27.09 -16.41
C ASP A 130 30.61 -25.80 -16.68
N PHE A 131 30.67 -24.82 -15.77
CA PHE A 131 29.80 -23.64 -15.73
C PHE A 131 30.56 -22.30 -15.63
N ASN A 132 31.67 -22.14 -16.35
CA ASN A 132 32.38 -20.85 -16.36
C ASN A 132 31.52 -19.65 -16.84
N GLN A 133 30.45 -19.87 -17.61
CA GLN A 133 29.54 -18.79 -18.07
C GLN A 133 28.60 -18.27 -16.97
N TYR A 134 28.35 -19.03 -15.90
CA TYR A 134 27.41 -18.65 -14.83
C TYR A 134 28.10 -18.04 -13.63
N ARG A 135 29.43 -18.06 -13.56
CA ARG A 135 30.21 -17.59 -12.41
C ARG A 135 29.91 -16.12 -12.05
N ASN A 136 29.84 -15.24 -13.04
CA ASN A 136 29.52 -13.82 -12.85
C ASN A 136 28.03 -13.59 -12.50
N LYS A 137 27.12 -14.45 -13.00
CA LYS A 137 25.70 -14.42 -12.60
C LYS A 137 25.52 -14.91 -11.16
N ILE A 138 26.31 -15.90 -10.73
CA ILE A 138 26.28 -16.46 -9.38
C ILE A 138 26.81 -15.45 -8.35
N GLU A 139 27.84 -14.67 -8.67
CA GLU A 139 28.32 -13.61 -7.76
C GLU A 139 27.29 -12.48 -7.63
N TRP A 140 26.73 -11.99 -8.74
CA TRP A 140 25.63 -11.02 -8.70
C TRP A 140 24.43 -11.55 -7.92
N LEU A 141 24.03 -12.81 -8.16
CA LEU A 141 22.95 -13.45 -7.39
C LEU A 141 23.30 -13.59 -5.92
N LYS A 142 24.55 -13.93 -5.54
CA LYS A 142 24.96 -14.01 -4.14
C LYS A 142 24.97 -12.65 -3.46
N GLU A 143 25.49 -11.63 -4.12
CA GLU A 143 25.51 -10.26 -3.58
C GLU A 143 24.08 -9.73 -3.40
N TYR A 144 23.21 -9.93 -4.37
CA TYR A 144 21.80 -9.52 -4.27
C TYR A 144 20.99 -10.41 -3.34
N HIS A 145 21.31 -11.70 -3.23
CA HIS A 145 20.70 -12.61 -2.26
C HIS A 145 21.03 -12.19 -0.84
N GLU A 146 22.29 -11.88 -0.55
CA GLU A 146 22.68 -11.40 0.79
C GLU A 146 22.06 -10.03 1.09
N LYS A 147 22.07 -9.08 0.13
CA LYS A 147 21.38 -7.79 0.31
C LYS A 147 19.86 -7.95 0.48
N PHE A 148 19.24 -8.86 -0.27
CA PHE A 148 17.82 -9.18 -0.15
C PHE A 148 17.53 -9.81 1.21
N LYS A 149 18.35 -10.77 1.64
CA LYS A 149 18.25 -11.44 2.93
C LYS A 149 18.44 -10.48 4.09
N GLU A 150 19.41 -9.58 4.02
CA GLU A 150 19.64 -8.53 5.02
C GLU A 150 18.45 -7.57 5.09
N LYS A 151 17.97 -7.08 3.94
CA LYS A 151 16.81 -6.20 3.88
C LYS A 151 15.55 -6.89 4.42
N LEU A 152 15.33 -8.14 4.04
CA LEU A 152 14.21 -8.94 4.52
C LEU A 152 14.30 -9.17 6.03
N THR A 153 15.47 -9.53 6.55
CA THR A 153 15.70 -9.73 8.00
C THR A 153 15.40 -8.45 8.78
N HIS A 154 15.88 -7.29 8.32
CA HIS A 154 15.54 -6.00 8.94
C HIS A 154 14.05 -5.71 8.90
N THR A 155 13.38 -5.99 7.78
CA THR A 155 11.92 -5.80 7.67
C THR A 155 11.15 -6.72 8.62
N ILE A 156 11.56 -7.97 8.77
CA ILE A 156 10.95 -8.93 9.71
C ILE A 156 11.08 -8.41 11.14
N ALA A 157 12.30 -8.06 11.56
CA ALA A 157 12.55 -7.54 12.90
C ALA A 157 11.73 -6.27 13.18
N TYR A 158 11.64 -5.36 12.20
CA TYR A 158 10.79 -4.18 12.32
C TYR A 158 9.30 -4.54 12.52
N VAL A 159 8.77 -5.48 11.73
CA VAL A 159 7.37 -5.93 11.87
C VAL A 159 7.12 -6.60 13.23
N GLU A 160 8.07 -7.39 13.72
CA GLU A 160 8.00 -8.02 15.05
C GLU A 160 7.97 -6.97 16.16
N THR A 161 8.85 -5.96 16.12
CA THR A 161 8.83 -4.86 17.11
C THR A 161 7.50 -4.12 17.12
N LEU A 162 6.92 -3.82 15.95
CA LEU A 162 5.59 -3.21 15.86
C LEU A 162 4.48 -4.11 16.43
N ALA A 163 4.59 -5.43 16.27
CA ALA A 163 3.64 -6.37 16.83
C ALA A 163 3.73 -6.42 18.37
N GLU A 164 4.95 -6.41 18.92
CA GLU A 164 5.18 -6.35 20.37
C GLU A 164 4.67 -5.03 20.98
N GLU A 165 4.92 -3.90 20.34
CA GLU A 165 4.41 -2.59 20.77
C GLU A 165 2.88 -2.55 20.81
N ARG A 166 2.21 -3.16 19.84
CA ARG A 166 0.75 -3.31 19.79
C ARG A 166 0.21 -4.19 20.93
N ASN A 167 0.89 -5.30 21.23
CA ASN A 167 0.50 -6.19 22.34
C ASN A 167 0.71 -5.52 23.70
N ASN A 168 1.78 -4.74 23.85
CA ASN A 168 2.10 -3.99 25.07
C ASN A 168 1.20 -2.77 25.30
N THR A 169 0.59 -2.22 24.24
CA THR A 169 -0.40 -1.13 24.36
C THR A 169 -1.79 -1.67 24.68
N ALA A 170 -2.17 -2.84 24.13
CA ALA A 170 -3.44 -3.50 24.45
C ALA A 170 -3.55 -3.97 25.92
N THR A 171 -2.41 -4.35 26.53
CA THR A 171 -2.35 -4.80 27.94
C THR A 171 -2.29 -3.67 28.97
N LYS A 172 -2.09 -2.41 28.55
CA LYS A 172 -2.07 -1.24 29.44
C LYS A 172 -3.42 -0.54 29.59
N THR A 173 -4.42 -0.94 28.83
CA THR A 173 -5.80 -0.43 28.91
C THR A 173 -6.73 -1.42 29.61
N ASP A 174 -6.44 -1.76 30.86
CA ASP A 174 -7.45 -2.26 31.80
C ASP A 174 -7.64 -1.19 32.90
N PRO A 175 -8.74 -0.41 32.88
CA PRO A 175 -9.09 0.43 34.01
C PRO A 175 -9.63 -0.46 35.11
N ILE A 176 -8.95 -0.41 36.26
CA ILE A 176 -9.39 -0.87 37.56
C ILE A 176 -10.88 -0.54 37.75
N SER A 177 -11.72 -1.58 37.76
CA SER A 177 -13.10 -1.50 38.21
C SER A 177 -13.11 -1.23 39.72
N GLN A 178 -13.42 0.01 40.11
CA GLN A 178 -13.81 0.28 41.49
C GLN A 178 -15.27 -0.15 41.71
N PRO A 179 -15.58 -0.87 42.79
CA PRO A 179 -16.94 -1.28 43.08
C PRO A 179 -17.72 -0.08 43.64
N VAL A 180 -18.83 0.27 42.97
CA VAL A 180 -19.83 1.19 43.49
C VAL A 180 -20.52 0.50 44.68
N THR A 181 -20.34 1.05 45.88
CA THR A 181 -21.14 0.68 47.06
C THR A 181 -22.31 1.66 47.18
N ALA A 182 -23.44 1.08 47.58
CA ALA A 182 -24.78 1.66 47.63
C ALA A 182 -24.94 2.81 48.65
#